data_AF-A0A529NK27-F1
#
_entry.id   AF-A0A529NK27-F1
#
_cell.length_a   1.000
_cell.length_b   1.000
_cell.length_c   1.000
_cell.angle_alpha   90.00
_cell.angle_beta   90.00
_cell.angle_gamma   90.00
#
_symmetry.space_group_name_H-M   'P 1'
#
loop_
_entity.id
_entity.type
_entity.pdbx_description
1 polymer ?
#
loop_
_entity_poly.entity_id
_entity_poly.type
_entity_poly.pdbx_seq_one_letter_code
_entity_poly.pdbx_strand_id
1 'polypeptide(L)'
;VRVMLIAGIGSIVRWIAFPLIWPLGLGVAGFFGVQTLHAVSVAMVLIGLQKMIGETVSEERTGAAQGIAYFFNGFFMAVVTLASGPLYDRFGVDGFLAMIPIALIGLALIALAARSTPQRAVGG
;
A
#
# COMPACT_ATOMS: atom_id res chain seq x y z
N VAL A 1 -11.44 -0.58 -7.03
CA VAL A 1 -10.97 -0.92 -5.66
C VAL A 1 -10.41 -2.33 -5.48
N ARG A 2 -10.95 -3.39 -6.11
CA ARG A 2 -10.51 -4.79 -5.90
C ARG A 2 -9.00 -5.02 -6.06
N VAL A 3 -8.37 -4.44 -7.08
CA VAL A 3 -6.92 -4.58 -7.30
C VAL A 3 -6.10 -3.98 -6.16
N MET A 4 -6.58 -2.89 -5.54
CA MET A 4 -5.92 -2.26 -4.39
C MET A 4 -6.09 -3.09 -3.11
N LEU A 5 -7.21 -3.80 -2.94
CA LEU A 5 -7.39 -4.75 -1.83
C LEU A 5 -6.40 -5.91 -1.93
N ILE A 6 -6.24 -6.48 -3.13
CA ILE A 6 -5.24 -7.53 -3.39
C ILE A 6 -3.83 -7.01 -3.09
N ALA A 7 -3.52 -5.79 -3.50
CA ALA A 7 -2.24 -5.15 -3.20
C ALA A 7 -2.00 -4.97 -1.69
N GLY A 8 -3.02 -4.55 -0.93
CA GLY A 8 -2.94 -4.44 0.53
C GLY A 8 -2.63 -5.78 1.21
N ILE A 9 -3.31 -6.85 0.79
CA ILE A 9 -3.03 -8.21 1.28
C ILE A 9 -1.60 -8.63 0.91
N GLY A 10 -1.18 -8.40 -0.34
CA GLY A 10 0.19 -8.68 -0.79
C GLY A 10 1.24 -7.93 0.03
N SER A 11 0.98 -6.68 0.38
CA SER A 11 1.85 -5.87 1.24
C SER A 11 1.98 -6.44 2.66
N ILE A 12 0.89 -6.93 3.26
CA ILE A 12 0.92 -7.59 4.57
C ILE A 12 1.74 -8.88 4.53
N VAL A 13 1.45 -9.76 3.55
CA VAL A 13 2.22 -11.00 3.35
C VAL A 13 3.70 -10.70 3.19
N ARG A 14 4.03 -9.66 2.41
CA ARG A 14 5.40 -9.20 2.20
C ARG A 14 6.09 -8.80 3.49
N TRP A 15 5.43 -7.99 4.31
CA TRP A 15 6.01 -7.52 5.57
C TRP A 15 6.16 -8.62 6.62
N ILE A 16 5.31 -9.65 6.59
CA ILE A 16 5.49 -10.87 7.39
C ILE A 16 6.69 -11.68 6.88
N ALA A 17 6.83 -11.84 5.55
CA ALA A 17 7.88 -12.66 4.96
C ALA A 17 9.28 -12.04 5.05
N PHE A 18 9.39 -10.71 4.99
CA PHE A 18 10.66 -10.00 4.91
C PHE A 18 11.66 -10.32 6.05
N PRO A 19 11.28 -10.27 7.34
CA PRO A 19 12.21 -10.63 8.43
C PRO A 19 12.59 -12.11 8.45
N LEU A 20 11.81 -12.98 7.78
CA LEU A 20 12.03 -14.43 7.76
C LEU A 20 12.99 -14.88 6.64
N ILE A 21 13.36 -14.01 5.70
CA ILE A 21 14.19 -14.38 4.54
C ILE A 21 15.54 -14.96 4.94
N TRP A 22 16.23 -14.29 5.86
CA TRP A 22 17.55 -14.75 6.30
C TRP A 22 17.47 -15.94 7.28
N PRO A 23 16.60 -15.92 8.33
CA PRO A 23 16.43 -17.05 9.24
C PRO A 23 16.04 -18.36 8.55
N LEU A 24 15.26 -18.30 7.46
CA LEU A 24 14.85 -19.49 6.69
C LEU A 24 15.87 -19.93 5.63
N GLY A 25 17.02 -19.26 5.52
CA GLY A 25 18.07 -19.61 4.55
C GLY A 25 17.70 -19.32 3.09
N LEU A 26 16.71 -18.45 2.83
CA LEU A 26 16.25 -18.13 1.47
C LEU A 26 17.19 -17.17 0.74
N GLY A 27 18.04 -16.47 1.48
CA GLY A 27 19.11 -15.61 0.96
C GLY A 27 18.64 -14.59 -0.08
N VAL A 28 19.45 -14.40 -1.13
CA VAL A 28 19.19 -13.41 -2.19
C VAL A 28 17.92 -13.75 -2.99
N ALA A 29 17.62 -15.04 -3.21
CA ALA A 29 16.43 -15.45 -3.95
C ALA A 29 15.15 -15.09 -3.20
N GLY A 30 15.10 -15.34 -1.89
CA GLY A 30 13.99 -14.92 -1.03
C GLY A 30 13.84 -13.40 -0.99
N PHE A 31 14.95 -12.67 -0.87
CA PHE A 31 14.95 -11.22 -0.92
C PHE A 31 14.37 -10.71 -2.25
N PHE A 32 14.83 -11.24 -3.38
CA PHE A 32 14.30 -10.90 -4.70
C PHE A 32 12.79 -11.11 -4.77
N GLY A 33 12.29 -12.27 -4.32
CA GLY A 33 10.85 -12.56 -4.30
C GLY A 33 10.03 -11.55 -3.49
N VAL A 34 10.50 -11.19 -2.29
CA VAL A 34 9.83 -10.20 -1.43
C VAL A 34 9.89 -8.80 -2.05
N GLN A 35 10.99 -8.43 -2.70
CA GLN A 35 11.11 -7.16 -3.42
C GLN A 35 10.24 -7.11 -4.70
N THR A 36 10.05 -8.23 -5.38
CA THR A 36 9.07 -8.32 -6.49
C THR A 36 7.66 -8.09 -5.96
N LEU A 37 7.30 -8.71 -4.82
CA LEU A 37 6.00 -8.49 -4.19
C LEU A 37 5.80 -7.02 -3.78
N HIS A 38 6.86 -6.33 -3.35
CA HIS A 38 6.84 -4.89 -3.12
C HIS A 38 6.50 -4.12 -4.41
N ALA A 39 7.26 -4.32 -5.48
CA ALA A 39 7.06 -3.60 -6.74
C ALA A 39 5.65 -3.81 -7.31
N VAL A 40 5.16 -5.07 -7.32
CA VAL A 40 3.84 -5.43 -7.86
C VAL A 40 2.71 -4.84 -7.02
N SER A 41 2.79 -4.94 -5.69
CA SER A 41 1.76 -4.34 -4.81
C SER A 41 1.71 -2.82 -4.95
N VAL A 42 2.85 -2.14 -5.01
CA VAL A 42 2.92 -0.69 -5.23
C VAL A 42 2.30 -0.31 -6.57
N ALA A 43 2.66 -1.00 -7.65
CA ALA A 43 2.10 -0.74 -8.99
C ALA A 43 0.57 -0.91 -9.02
N MET A 44 0.05 -1.95 -8.38
CA MET A 44 -1.39 -2.19 -8.28
C MET A 44 -2.13 -1.09 -7.51
N VAL A 45 -1.55 -0.56 -6.43
CA VAL A 45 -2.14 0.58 -5.70
C VAL A 45 -2.12 1.84 -6.56
N LEU A 46 -0.99 2.16 -7.17
CA LEU A 46 -0.84 3.36 -8.01
C LEU A 46 -1.84 3.34 -9.17
N ILE A 47 -1.84 2.28 -9.98
CA ILE A 47 -2.74 2.15 -11.13
C ILE A 47 -4.21 2.09 -10.66
N GLY A 48 -4.48 1.33 -9.58
CA GLY A 48 -5.83 1.19 -9.04
C GLY A 48 -6.41 2.51 -8.52
N LEU A 49 -5.58 3.37 -7.94
CA LEU A 49 -5.96 4.70 -7.47
C LEU A 49 -6.25 5.64 -8.64
N GLN A 50 -5.36 5.68 -9.63
CA GLN A 50 -5.54 6.50 -10.84
C GLN A 50 -6.83 6.13 -11.57
N LYS A 51 -7.09 4.82 -11.74
CA LYS A 51 -8.34 4.32 -12.31
C LYS A 51 -9.56 4.75 -11.50
N MET A 52 -9.52 4.61 -10.17
CA MET A 52 -10.63 4.98 -9.30
C MET A 52 -10.95 6.48 -9.41
N ILE A 53 -9.93 7.35 -9.43
CA ILE A 53 -10.13 8.79 -9.63
C ILE A 53 -10.79 9.05 -10.98
N GLY A 54 -10.28 8.45 -12.07
CA GLY A 54 -10.85 8.63 -13.41
C GLY A 54 -12.30 8.14 -13.56
N GLU A 55 -12.71 7.13 -12.79
CA GLU A 55 -14.07 6.58 -12.84
C GLU A 55 -15.07 7.31 -11.91
N THR A 56 -14.59 8.03 -10.89
CA THR A 56 -15.45 8.53 -9.80
C THR A 56 -15.43 10.05 -9.60
N VAL A 57 -14.44 10.75 -10.16
CA VAL A 57 -14.26 12.20 -10.03
C VAL A 57 -14.52 12.86 -11.38
N SER A 58 -15.24 14.01 -11.39
CA SER A 58 -15.45 14.77 -12.63
C SER A 58 -14.13 15.33 -13.16
N GLU A 59 -14.03 15.49 -14.48
CA GLU A 59 -12.79 15.95 -15.13
C GLU A 59 -12.26 17.27 -14.56
N GLU A 60 -13.15 18.23 -14.21
CA GLU A 60 -12.74 19.52 -13.63
C GLU A 60 -12.11 19.38 -12.24
N ARG A 61 -12.39 18.26 -11.54
CA ARG A 61 -11.92 18.00 -10.17
C ARG A 61 -10.81 16.95 -10.11
N THR A 62 -10.47 16.30 -11.22
CA THR A 62 -9.42 15.27 -11.29
C THR A 62 -8.09 15.79 -10.76
N GLY A 63 -7.68 17.00 -11.15
CA GLY A 63 -6.42 17.60 -10.67
C GLY A 63 -6.40 17.79 -9.14
N ALA A 64 -7.51 18.24 -8.55
CA ALA A 64 -7.63 18.39 -7.11
C ALA A 64 -7.58 17.03 -6.38
N ALA A 65 -8.28 16.02 -6.90
CA ALA A 65 -8.26 14.66 -6.34
C ALA A 65 -6.85 14.04 -6.37
N GLN A 66 -6.12 14.21 -7.48
CA GLN A 66 -4.72 13.79 -7.60
C GLN A 66 -3.83 14.53 -6.60
N GLY A 67 -3.97 15.85 -6.50
CA GLY A 67 -3.21 16.66 -5.54
C GLY A 67 -3.37 16.18 -4.11
N ILE A 68 -4.61 15.89 -3.68
CA ILE A 68 -4.91 15.34 -2.36
C ILE A 68 -4.24 13.96 -2.18
N ALA A 69 -4.37 13.07 -3.16
CA ALA A 69 -3.75 11.75 -3.11
C ALA A 69 -2.22 11.80 -2.96
N TYR A 70 -1.55 12.62 -3.78
CA TYR A 70 -0.10 12.80 -3.71
C TYR A 70 0.36 13.47 -2.41
N PHE A 71 -0.40 14.46 -1.91
CA PHE A 71 -0.13 15.10 -0.64
C PHE A 71 -0.13 14.07 0.51
N PHE A 72 -1.19 13.27 0.64
CA PHE A 72 -1.26 12.26 1.69
C PHE A 72 -0.18 11.19 1.53
N ASN A 73 0.09 10.74 0.30
CA ASN A 73 1.18 9.78 0.05
C ASN A 73 2.54 10.34 0.52
N GLY A 74 2.86 11.58 0.16
CA GLY A 74 4.10 12.24 0.58
C GLY A 74 4.17 12.46 2.09
N PHE A 75 3.09 12.95 2.69
CA PHE A 75 2.99 13.20 4.13
C PHE A 75 3.22 11.92 4.94
N PHE A 76 2.47 10.85 4.66
CA PHE A 76 2.63 9.58 5.37
C PHE A 76 3.98 8.94 5.11
N MET A 77 4.51 9.02 3.89
CA MET A 77 5.85 8.55 3.58
C MET A 77 6.90 9.27 4.43
N ALA A 78 6.83 10.60 4.57
CA ALA A 78 7.75 11.36 5.41
C ALA A 78 7.65 10.95 6.88
N VAL A 79 6.43 10.88 7.43
CA VAL A 79 6.19 10.47 8.82
C VAL A 79 6.75 9.07 9.10
N VAL A 80 6.41 8.09 8.25
CA VAL A 80 6.86 6.70 8.43
C VAL A 80 8.38 6.59 8.25
N THR A 81 8.97 7.34 7.32
CA THR A 81 10.43 7.35 7.12
C THR A 81 11.15 7.87 8.37
N LEU A 82 10.69 9.01 8.93
CA LEU A 82 11.27 9.57 10.15
C LEU A 82 11.10 8.64 11.36
N ALA A 83 9.93 8.00 11.49
CA ALA A 83 9.67 7.04 12.56
C ALA A 83 10.46 5.73 12.41
N SER A 84 10.79 5.34 11.16
CA SER A 84 11.51 4.10 10.87
C SER A 84 12.95 4.10 11.38
N GLY A 85 13.63 5.26 11.41
CA GLY A 85 15.00 5.35 11.89
C GLY A 85 15.18 4.82 13.33
N PRO A 86 14.55 5.46 14.34
CA PRO A 86 14.60 4.98 15.72
C PRO A 86 14.00 3.58 15.91
N LEU A 87 12.97 3.23 15.12
CA LEU A 87 12.35 1.90 15.17
C LEU A 87 13.36 0.81 14.77
N TYR A 88 14.05 0.98 13.64
CA TYR A 88 15.01 -0.01 13.16
C TYR A 88 16.31 0.00 13.95
N ASP A 89 16.70 1.14 14.53
CA ASP A 89 17.82 1.20 15.48
C ASP A 89 17.56 0.32 16.72
N ARG A 90 16.34 0.34 17.25
CA ARG A 90 15.96 -0.43 18.45
C ARG A 90 15.65 -1.90 18.19
N PHE A 91 15.00 -2.21 17.07
CA PHE A 91 14.46 -3.55 16.80
C PHE A 91 15.13 -4.27 15.62
N GLY A 92 16.06 -3.63 14.93
CA GLY A 92 16.73 -4.19 13.76
C GLY A 92 15.73 -4.70 12.72
N VAL A 93 15.92 -5.95 12.28
CA VAL A 93 15.09 -6.62 11.28
C VAL A 93 13.66 -6.84 11.77
N ASP A 94 13.43 -7.08 13.06
CA ASP A 94 12.06 -7.28 13.58
C ASP A 94 11.23 -5.99 13.53
N GLY A 95 11.88 -4.83 13.45
CA GLY A 95 11.20 -3.54 13.27
C GLY A 95 10.36 -3.48 11.99
N PHE A 96 10.67 -4.27 10.96
CA PHE A 96 9.87 -4.33 9.73
C PHE A 96 8.44 -4.85 9.97
N LEU A 97 8.19 -5.60 11.05
CA LEU A 97 6.84 -6.05 11.43
C LEU A 97 5.92 -4.88 11.79
N ALA A 98 6.45 -3.72 12.20
CA ALA A 98 5.65 -2.53 12.49
C ALA A 98 4.95 -1.96 11.24
N MET A 99 5.33 -2.40 10.05
CA MET A 99 4.68 -2.00 8.80
C MET A 99 3.39 -2.78 8.53
N ILE A 100 3.18 -3.92 9.21
CA ILE A 100 1.94 -4.71 9.14
C ILE A 100 0.73 -3.89 9.60
N PRO A 101 0.70 -3.27 10.80
CA PRO A 101 -0.44 -2.45 11.20
C PRO A 101 -0.69 -1.26 10.26
N ILE A 102 0.36 -0.65 9.70
CA ILE A 102 0.22 0.41 8.69
C ILE A 102 -0.49 -0.12 7.43
N ALA A 103 -0.07 -1.29 6.94
CA ALA A 103 -0.71 -1.93 5.79
C ALA A 103 -2.16 -2.35 6.09
N LEU A 104 -2.46 -2.80 7.31
CA LEU A 104 -3.82 -3.11 7.76
C LEU A 104 -4.72 -1.88 7.78
N ILE A 105 -4.22 -0.74 8.28
CA ILE A 105 -4.95 0.54 8.26
C ILE A 105 -5.23 0.94 6.80
N GLY A 106 -4.23 0.87 5.93
CA GLY A 106 -4.42 1.16 4.50
C GLY A 106 -5.47 0.24 3.84
N LEU A 107 -5.40 -1.07 4.10
CA LEU A 107 -6.36 -2.04 3.60
C LEU A 107 -7.78 -1.75 4.11
N ALA A 108 -7.94 -1.42 5.39
CA ALA A 108 -9.21 -1.03 5.97
C ALA A 108 -9.78 0.23 5.31
N LEU A 109 -8.96 1.27 5.09
CA LEU A 109 -9.37 2.49 4.40
C LEU A 109 -9.81 2.22 2.95
N ILE A 110 -9.09 1.37 2.22
CA ILE A 110 -9.50 0.95 0.87
C ILE A 110 -10.83 0.21 0.90
N ALA A 111 -11.04 -0.67 1.89
CA ALA A 111 -12.28 -1.43 2.05
C ALA A 111 -13.46 -0.53 2.43
N LEU A 112 -13.23 0.51 3.24
CA LEU A 112 -14.23 1.51 3.57
C LEU A 112 -14.58 2.36 2.35
N ALA A 113 -13.58 2.83 1.59
CA ALA A 113 -13.80 3.57 0.36
C ALA A 113 -14.61 2.78 -0.68
N ALA A 114 -14.37 1.46 -0.75
CA ALA A 114 -15.14 0.55 -1.59
C ALA A 114 -16.63 0.49 -1.23
N ARG A 115 -16.99 0.69 0.04
CA ARG A 115 -18.39 0.74 0.51
C ARG A 115 -19.05 2.10 0.25
N SER A 116 -18.25 3.16 0.25
CA SER A 116 -18.73 4.54 0.09
C SER A 116 -18.93 4.96 -1.36
N THR A 117 -18.43 4.20 -2.33
CA THR A 117 -18.69 4.49 -3.76
C THR A 117 -20.12 4.04 -4.08
N PRO A 118 -21.07 4.94 -4.40
CA PRO A 118 -22.39 4.53 -4.84
C PRO A 118 -22.22 3.67 -6.09
N GLN A 119 -22.82 2.49 -6.12
CA GLN A 119 -22.95 1.72 -7.35
C GLN A 119 -23.74 2.59 -8.33
N ARG A 120 -23.05 3.31 -9.23
CA ARG A 120 -23.72 3.80 -10.43
C ARG A 120 -24.20 2.57 -11.17
N ALA A 121 -25.52 2.48 -11.26
CA ALA A 121 -26.22 1.46 -12.01
C ALA A 121 -25.50 1.24 -13.35
N VAL A 122 -25.10 0.00 -13.58
CA VAL A 122 -24.90 -0.49 -14.94
C VAL A 122 -26.27 -0.43 -15.61
N GLY A 123 -26.39 0.33 -16.69
CA GLY A 123 -27.57 0.42 -17.55
C GLY A 123 -27.87 1.88 -17.88
N GLY A 124 -27.87 2.32 -19.12
CA GLY A 124 -27.66 1.72 -20.44
C GLY A 124 -27.80 2.85 -21.44
#